data_AF-A0A5K1CPG7-F1
#
_entry.id   AF-A0A5K1CPG7-F1
#
_cell.length_a   1.000
_cell.length_b   1.000
_cell.length_c   1.000
_cell.angle_alpha   90.00
_cell.angle_beta   90.00
_cell.angle_gamma   90.00
#
_symmetry.space_group_name_H-M   'P 1'
#
loop_
_entity.id
_entity.type
_entity.pdbx_description
1 polymer ?
#
loop_
_entity_poly.entity_id
_entity_poly.type
_entity_poly.pdbx_seq_one_letter_code
_entity_poly.pdbx_strand_id
1 'polypeptide(L)' 'MEASGSGLQAAPETEKFLCEKLLDQSQPIAERYRALFALRNLSGPAVRDALIQ' A
#
# COMPACT_ATOMS: atom_id res chain seq x y z
N MET A 1 1.33 13.22 20.37
CA MET A 1 -0.09 13.18 19.95
C MET A 1 -0.21 11.95 19.07
N GLU A 2 -0.43 10.81 19.72
CA GLU A 2 -0.40 9.49 19.10
C GLU A 2 -1.71 9.32 18.32
N ALA A 3 -1.62 9.36 16.99
CA ALA A 3 -2.77 9.03 16.16
C ALA A 3 -3.02 7.53 16.30
N SER A 4 -4.03 7.17 17.09
CA SER A 4 -4.64 5.84 17.13
C SER A 4 -5.19 5.50 15.75
N GLY A 5 -4.32 5.08 14.85
CA GLY A 5 -4.69 4.42 13.61
C GLY A 5 -4.79 2.93 13.88
N SER A 6 -6.01 2.43 14.07
CA SER A 6 -6.30 1.01 13.92
C SER A 6 -6.07 0.62 12.46
N GLY A 7 -4.82 0.44 12.07
CA GLY A 7 -4.46 -0.21 10.83
C GLY A 7 -3.81 -1.53 11.13
N LEU A 8 -4.18 -2.54 10.35
CA LEU A 8 -3.47 -3.80 10.33
C LEU A 8 -2.00 -3.48 10.05
N GLN A 9 -1.14 -3.73 11.03
CA GLN A 9 0.30 -3.58 10.91
C GLN A 9 0.77 -4.70 9.98
N ALA A 10 0.84 -4.40 8.67
CA ALA A 10 1.33 -5.36 7.70
C ALA A 10 2.84 -5.56 7.87
N ALA A 11 3.29 -6.76 7.51
CA ALA A 11 4.71 -7.02 7.36
C ALA A 11 5.30 -6.09 6.27
N PRO A 12 6.50 -5.54 6.48
CA PRO A 12 7.14 -4.64 5.51
C PRO A 12 7.38 -5.28 4.13
N GLU A 13 7.41 -6.61 4.04
CA GLU A 13 7.44 -7.35 2.78
C GLU A 13 6.15 -7.22 1.98
N THR A 14 4.98 -7.22 2.65
CA THR A 14 3.67 -7.07 2.00
C THR A 14 3.52 -5.66 1.43
N GLU A 15 3.97 -4.63 2.15
CA GLU A 15 3.94 -3.24 1.66
C GLU A 15 4.78 -3.08 0.38
N LYS A 16 6.01 -3.60 0.36
CA LYS A 16 6.87 -3.56 -0.83
C LYS A 16 6.24 -4.27 -2.02
N PHE A 17 5.70 -5.47 -1.80
CA PHE A 17 5.07 -6.26 -2.85
C PHE A 17 3.88 -5.53 -3.50
N LEU A 18 3.05 -4.86 -2.70
CA LEU A 18 1.91 -4.09 -3.21
C LEU A 18 2.37 -2.83 -3.95
N CYS A 19 3.41 -2.14 -3.48
CA CYS A 19 4.02 -1.01 -4.19
C CYS A 19 4.58 -1.42 -5.55
N GLU A 20 5.33 -2.53 -5.61
CA GLU A 20 5.85 -3.05 -6.88
C GLU A 20 4.71 -3.40 -7.84
N LYS A 21 3.64 -4.05 -7.37
CA LYS A 21 2.45 -4.31 -8.20
C LYS A 21 1.73 -3.04 -8.67
N LEU A 22 1.71 -1.99 -7.87
CA LEU A 22 1.09 -0.70 -8.24
C LEU A 22 1.89 0.01 -9.34
N LEU A 23 3.22 -0.03 -9.24
CA LEU A 23 4.17 0.56 -10.17
C LEU A 23 4.36 -0.26 -11.44
N ASP A 24 4.04 -1.55 -11.41
CA ASP A 24 4.09 -2.42 -12.58
C ASP A 24 2.98 -2.05 -13.59
N GLN A 25 3.40 -1.44 -14.70
CA GLN A 25 2.51 -1.01 -15.78
C GLN A 25 2.14 -2.14 -16.75
N SER A 26 2.78 -3.31 -16.63
CA SER A 26 2.47 -4.49 -17.43
C SER A 26 1.28 -5.28 -16.84
N GLN A 27 0.98 -5.07 -15.56
CA GLN A 27 -0.18 -5.65 -14.89
C GLN A 27 -1.49 -4.96 -15.30
N PRO A 28 -2.62 -5.70 -15.32
CA PRO A 28 -3.93 -5.12 -15.60
C PRO A 28 -4.32 -4.08 -14.55
N ILE A 29 -5.04 -3.03 -15.00
CA ILE A 29 -5.51 -1.92 -14.16
C ILE A 29 -6.20 -2.40 -12.87
N ALA A 30 -6.94 -3.51 -12.93
CA ALA A 30 -7.64 -4.10 -11.80
C ALA A 30 -6.69 -4.60 -10.70
N GLU A 31 -5.54 -5.18 -11.04
CA GLU A 31 -4.54 -5.59 -10.07
C GLU A 31 -3.86 -4.39 -9.40
N ARG A 32 -3.56 -3.35 -10.19
CA ARG A 32 -3.00 -2.10 -9.68
C ARG A 32 -3.94 -1.42 -8.68
N TYR A 33 -5.24 -1.37 -8.99
CA TYR A 33 -6.24 -0.84 -8.06
C TYR A 33 -6.40 -1.70 -6.82
N ARG A 34 -6.35 -3.04 -6.93
CA ARG A 34 -6.36 -3.92 -5.76
C ARG A 34 -5.16 -3.67 -4.86
N ALA A 35 -3.97 -3.48 -5.46
CA ALA A 35 -2.77 -3.13 -4.71
C ALA A 35 -2.90 -1.77 -4.00
N LEU A 36 -3.45 -0.77 -4.68
CA LEU A 36 -3.74 0.55 -4.08
C LEU A 36 -4.74 0.45 -2.92
N PHE A 37 -5.81 -0.33 -3.07
CA PHE A 37 -6.83 -0.50 -2.05
C PHE A 37 -6.32 -1.30 -0.85
N ALA A 38 -5.50 -2.32 -1.11
CA ALA A 38 -4.79 -3.07 -0.07
C ALA A 38 -3.81 -2.16 0.68
N LEU A 39 -2.96 -1.40 -0.02
CA LEU A 39 -2.08 -0.39 0.58
C LEU A 39 -2.87 0.58 1.43
N ARG A 40 -3.97 1.15 0.92
CA ARG A 40 -4.83 2.07 1.68
C ARG A 40 -5.47 1.43 2.92
N ASN A 41 -5.73 0.13 2.90
CA ASN A 41 -6.27 -0.61 4.05
C ASN A 41 -5.19 -0.96 5.08
N LEU A 42 -3.91 -0.81 4.72
CA LEU A 42 -2.77 -0.94 5.62
C LEU A 42 -2.43 0.46 6.16
N SER A 43 -2.39 0.64 7.47
CA SER A 43 -1.87 1.89 8.04
C SER A 43 -0.39 1.69 8.33
N GLY A 44 0.46 2.22 7.45
CA GLY A 44 1.90 2.21 7.59
C GLY A 44 2.52 3.51 7.05
N PRO A 45 3.65 3.97 7.61
CA PRO A 45 4.34 5.16 7.12
C PRO A 45 4.81 5.01 5.66
N ALA A 46 5.06 3.78 5.18
CA ALA A 46 5.47 3.50 3.81
C ALA A 46 4.32 3.59 2.80
N VAL A 47 3.08 3.22 3.18
CA VAL A 47 1.87 3.45 2.36
C VAL A 47 1.69 4.93 2.03
N ARG A 48 1.92 5.81 3.02
CA ARG A 48 1.81 7.25 2.83
C ARG A 48 2.77 7.75 1.76
N ASP A 49 4.01 7.25 1.75
CA ASP A 49 5.02 7.62 0.76
C ASP A 49 4.61 7.16 -0.65
N ALA A 50 4.13 5.91 -0.76
CA ALA A 50 3.69 5.33 -2.02
C ALA A 50 2.46 5.99 -2.65
N LEU A 51 1.62 6.68 -1.87
CA LEU A 51 0.42 7.38 -2.35
C LEU A 51 0.65 8.86 -2.68
N ILE A 52 1.77 9.44 -2.27
CA ILE A 52 2.06 10.88 -2.42
C ILE A 52 3.03 11.16 -3.59
N GLN A 53 3.64 10.12 -4.15
CA GLN A 53 4.54 10.23 -5.30
C GLN A 53 3.81 10.20 -6.64
#